data_AF-A0A523ZEX1-F1
#
_entry.id   AF-A0A523ZEX1-F1
#
_cell.length_a   1.000
_cell.length_b   1.000
_cell.length_c   1.000
_cell.angle_alpha   90.00
_cell.angle_beta   90.00
_cell.angle_gamma   90.00
#
_symmetry.space_group_name_H-M   'P 1'
#
loop_
_entity.id
_entity.type
_entity.pdbx_description
1 polymer ?
#
loop_
_entity_poly.entity_id
_entity_poly.type
_entity_poly.pdbx_seq_one_letter_code
_entity_poly.pdbx_strand_id
1 'polypeptide(L)'
;MMTESQVYRALQKHLDELPIGYPQTKSGVEIRILKHLFTPEEAKIATQLPMIPEPLNHIYKRVKETGMSIEELEQVLDHMVYKGTILTRKKDDEKYYGNAMLAVGIFELQVERLTKGFTEDMLQYLDEAFGQELYRTKITQLRTIPIEKSITYEHNVSTYDDVRQIIDSIDGQIAVANCVCRQAKDLLGESCRHTDLRETCLIFRGAAEHHLNLG
;
A
#
# COMPACT_ATOMS: atom_id res chain seq x y z
N MET A 1 -22.01 -21.36 -2.10
CA MET A 1 -20.64 -20.87 -1.85
C MET A 1 -20.21 -20.02 -3.03
N MET A 2 -19.52 -18.90 -2.80
CA MET A 2 -18.95 -18.11 -3.89
C MET A 2 -17.82 -18.87 -4.56
N THR A 3 -17.71 -18.80 -5.89
CA THR A 3 -16.54 -19.31 -6.61
C THR A 3 -15.34 -18.41 -6.37
N GLU A 4 -14.13 -18.94 -6.57
CA GLU A 4 -12.88 -18.17 -6.43
C GLU A 4 -12.91 -16.88 -7.27
N SER A 5 -13.37 -16.97 -8.53
CA SER A 5 -13.51 -15.80 -9.41
C SER A 5 -14.49 -14.76 -8.87
N GLN A 6 -15.56 -15.17 -8.19
CA GLN A 6 -16.51 -14.26 -7.56
C GLN A 6 -15.89 -13.55 -6.35
N VAL A 7 -15.04 -14.23 -5.57
CA VAL A 7 -14.35 -13.65 -4.42
C VAL A 7 -13.41 -12.52 -4.85
N TYR A 8 -12.53 -12.77 -5.82
CA TYR A 8 -11.61 -11.73 -6.29
C TYR A 8 -12.33 -10.58 -6.97
N ARG A 9 -13.45 -10.85 -7.67
CA ARG A 9 -14.26 -9.78 -8.25
C ARG A 9 -14.96 -8.94 -7.17
N ALA A 10 -15.38 -9.55 -6.06
CA ALA A 10 -15.92 -8.81 -4.92
C ALA A 10 -14.84 -7.93 -4.26
N LEU A 11 -13.64 -8.47 -4.06
CA LEU A 11 -12.51 -7.69 -3.54
C LEU A 11 -12.16 -6.52 -4.46
N GLN A 12 -12.07 -6.76 -5.78
CA GLN A 12 -11.81 -5.71 -6.77
C GLN A 12 -12.81 -4.56 -6.63
N LYS A 13 -14.12 -4.86 -6.57
CA LYS A 13 -15.16 -3.84 -6.41
C LYS A 13 -15.05 -3.09 -5.08
N HIS A 14 -14.77 -3.80 -3.99
CA HIS A 14 -14.57 -3.19 -2.66
C HIS A 14 -13.39 -2.21 -2.66
N LEU A 15 -12.27 -2.59 -3.26
CA LEU A 15 -11.10 -1.71 -3.41
C LEU A 15 -11.36 -0.55 -4.38
N ASP A 16 -12.29 -0.71 -5.34
CA ASP A 16 -12.69 0.33 -6.28
C ASP A 16 -13.57 1.43 -5.67
N GLU A 17 -14.11 1.20 -4.48
CA GLU A 17 -14.87 2.19 -3.70
C GLU A 17 -13.96 3.09 -2.85
N LEU A 18 -12.65 2.81 -2.80
CA LEU A 18 -11.68 3.63 -2.07
C LEU A 18 -11.43 4.98 -2.78
N PRO A 19 -10.88 6.00 -2.09
CA PRO A 19 -10.65 7.33 -2.67
C PRO A 19 -9.82 7.33 -3.96
N ILE A 20 -8.93 6.33 -4.09
CA ILE A 20 -8.23 5.96 -5.31
C ILE A 20 -8.69 4.55 -5.61
N GLY A 21 -9.51 4.41 -6.65
CA GLY A 21 -10.13 3.14 -6.99
C GLY A 21 -9.15 2.07 -7.44
N TYR A 22 -9.72 0.92 -7.76
CA TYR A 22 -9.06 -0.27 -8.26
C TYR A 22 -9.88 -0.75 -9.47
N PRO A 23 -9.85 0.02 -10.58
CA PRO A 23 -10.76 -0.13 -11.71
C PRO A 23 -10.63 -1.49 -12.39
N GLN A 24 -11.76 -1.99 -12.89
CA GLN A 24 -11.80 -3.19 -13.71
C GLN A 24 -11.16 -2.94 -15.09
N THR A 25 -10.41 -3.93 -15.59
CA THR A 25 -9.86 -3.91 -16.96
C THR A 25 -10.56 -4.92 -17.87
N LYS A 26 -10.37 -4.77 -19.18
CA LYS A 26 -10.78 -5.79 -20.17
C LYS A 26 -9.85 -7.00 -20.16
N SER A 27 -8.56 -6.81 -19.86
CA SER A 27 -7.55 -7.86 -19.83
C SER A 27 -7.66 -8.76 -18.59
N GLY A 28 -8.34 -8.30 -17.54
CA GLY A 28 -8.44 -8.98 -16.25
C GLY A 28 -7.14 -8.92 -15.43
N VAL A 29 -6.19 -8.03 -15.80
CA VAL A 29 -4.91 -7.88 -15.09
C VAL A 29 -5.11 -7.51 -13.62
N GLU A 30 -6.14 -6.73 -13.31
CA GLU A 30 -6.48 -6.33 -11.95
C GLU A 30 -6.78 -7.55 -11.06
N ILE A 31 -7.38 -8.60 -11.62
CA ILE A 31 -7.67 -9.83 -10.90
C ILE A 31 -6.43 -10.71 -10.76
N ARG A 32 -5.54 -10.73 -11.76
CA ARG A 32 -4.26 -11.46 -11.67
C ARG A 32 -3.40 -10.91 -10.55
N ILE A 33 -3.34 -9.57 -10.43
CA ILE A 33 -2.68 -8.88 -9.32
C ILE A 33 -3.29 -9.31 -7.98
N LEU A 34 -4.63 -9.29 -7.83
CA LEU A 34 -5.26 -9.70 -6.56
C LEU A 34 -4.99 -11.17 -6.22
N LYS A 35 -4.96 -12.06 -7.21
CA LYS A 35 -4.60 -13.47 -7.02
C LYS A 35 -3.14 -13.69 -6.62
N HIS A 36 -2.24 -12.80 -7.05
CA HIS A 36 -0.85 -12.82 -6.61
C HIS A 36 -0.73 -12.39 -5.14
N LEU A 37 -1.52 -11.40 -4.73
CA LEU A 37 -1.43 -10.77 -3.42
C LEU A 37 -2.20 -11.51 -2.32
N PHE A 38 -3.40 -12.02 -2.62
CA PHE A 38 -4.32 -12.56 -1.63
C PHE A 38 -4.64 -14.02 -1.90
N THR A 39 -4.78 -14.83 -0.84
CA THR A 39 -5.50 -16.09 -0.93
C THR A 39 -7.02 -15.83 -1.06
N PRO A 40 -7.83 -16.81 -1.48
CA PRO A 40 -9.28 -16.63 -1.53
C PRO A 40 -9.90 -16.29 -0.16
N GLU A 41 -9.34 -16.82 0.92
CA GLU A 41 -9.77 -16.52 2.28
C GLU A 41 -9.44 -15.08 2.68
N GLU A 42 -8.19 -14.66 2.48
CA GLU A 42 -7.73 -13.30 2.73
C GLU A 42 -8.53 -12.29 1.90
N ALA A 43 -8.79 -12.61 0.63
CA ALA A 43 -9.55 -11.74 -0.26
C ALA A 43 -11.00 -11.56 0.21
N LYS A 44 -11.61 -12.61 0.76
CA LYS A 44 -12.94 -12.52 1.37
C LYS A 44 -12.92 -11.64 2.62
N ILE A 45 -11.92 -11.77 3.49
CA ILE A 45 -11.79 -10.94 4.70
C ILE A 45 -11.51 -9.47 4.34
N ALA A 46 -10.66 -9.21 3.34
CA ALA A 46 -10.33 -7.86 2.88
C ALA A 46 -11.57 -7.08 2.40
N THR A 47 -12.61 -7.76 1.90
CA THR A 47 -13.91 -7.12 1.56
C THR A 47 -14.66 -6.57 2.78
N GLN A 48 -14.27 -6.97 3.99
CA GLN A 48 -14.87 -6.55 5.25
C GLN A 48 -14.01 -5.50 5.97
N LEU A 49 -12.90 -5.07 5.36
CA LEU A 49 -11.98 -4.10 5.93
C LEU A 49 -12.27 -2.70 5.39
N PRO A 50 -12.34 -1.68 6.27
CA PRO A 50 -12.33 -0.29 5.84
C PRO A 50 -10.93 0.13 5.37
N MET A 51 -10.83 1.28 4.70
CA MET A 51 -9.53 1.91 4.46
C MET A 51 -8.91 2.46 5.75
N ILE A 52 -9.70 3.14 6.58
CA ILE A 52 -9.25 3.68 7.86
C ILE A 52 -9.22 2.52 8.87
N PRO A 53 -8.06 2.18 9.46
CA PRO A 53 -7.95 1.01 10.31
C PRO A 53 -8.95 1.02 11.48
N GLU A 54 -9.61 -0.12 11.69
CA GLU A 54 -10.58 -0.36 12.77
C GLU A 54 -10.08 -1.44 13.73
N PRO A 55 -10.52 -1.45 15.00
CA PRO A 55 -10.08 -2.44 15.98
C PRO A 55 -10.58 -3.85 15.61
N LEU A 56 -9.80 -4.88 15.97
CA LEU A 56 -10.09 -6.29 15.69
C LEU A 56 -11.54 -6.68 16.03
N ASN A 57 -12.04 -6.26 17.20
CA ASN A 57 -13.39 -6.54 17.67
C ASN A 57 -14.50 -6.01 16.73
N HIS A 58 -14.26 -4.91 16.02
CA HIS A 58 -15.22 -4.34 15.07
C HIS A 58 -15.25 -5.15 13.78
N ILE A 59 -14.08 -5.55 13.29
CA ILE A 59 -13.96 -6.41 12.11
C ILE A 59 -14.59 -7.78 12.39
N TYR A 60 -14.33 -8.35 13.57
CA TYR A 60 -14.89 -9.63 14.00
C TYR A 60 -16.42 -9.66 13.91
N LYS A 61 -17.10 -8.56 14.31
CA LYS A 61 -18.58 -8.47 14.21
C LYS A 61 -19.11 -8.64 12.77
N ARG A 62 -18.32 -8.27 11.75
CA ARG A 62 -18.69 -8.41 10.32
C ARG A 62 -18.44 -9.81 9.78
N VAL A 63 -17.48 -10.55 10.36
CA VAL A 63 -17.09 -11.89 9.86
C VAL A 63 -17.58 -13.04 10.73
N LYS A 64 -18.07 -12.82 11.96
CA LYS A 64 -18.46 -13.89 12.89
C LYS A 64 -19.40 -14.97 12.33
N GLU A 65 -20.24 -14.62 11.35
CA GLU A 65 -21.18 -15.56 10.72
C GLU A 65 -20.49 -16.58 9.81
N THR A 66 -19.20 -16.41 9.51
CA THR A 66 -18.40 -17.38 8.77
C THR A 66 -17.99 -18.59 9.61
N GLY A 67 -18.19 -18.54 10.95
CA GLY A 67 -17.77 -19.59 11.89
C GLY A 67 -16.32 -19.46 12.37
N MET A 68 -15.59 -18.42 11.95
CA MET A 68 -14.24 -18.11 12.40
C MET A 68 -14.25 -17.55 13.83
N SER A 69 -13.29 -17.97 14.65
CA SER A 69 -13.00 -17.38 15.97
C SER A 69 -12.28 -16.03 15.85
N ILE A 70 -12.22 -15.26 16.94
CA ILE A 70 -11.53 -13.96 16.91
C ILE A 70 -10.02 -14.14 16.79
N GLU A 71 -9.48 -15.21 17.38
CA GLU A 71 -8.07 -15.57 17.34
C GLU A 71 -7.64 -16.00 15.92
N GLU A 72 -8.47 -16.79 15.23
CA GLU A 72 -8.22 -17.15 13.82
C GLU A 72 -8.26 -15.92 12.91
N LEU A 73 -9.20 -14.99 13.15
CA LEU A 73 -9.26 -13.74 12.40
C LEU A 73 -7.99 -12.91 12.61
N GLU A 74 -7.53 -12.78 13.85
CA GLU A 74 -6.30 -12.05 14.16
C GLU A 74 -5.10 -12.64 13.42
N GLN A 75 -4.96 -13.97 13.42
CA GLN A 75 -3.87 -14.65 12.70
C GLN A 75 -3.90 -14.38 11.20
N VAL A 76 -5.08 -14.42 10.56
CA VAL A 76 -5.20 -14.14 9.13
C VAL A 76 -4.87 -12.67 8.84
N LEU A 77 -5.37 -11.73 9.65
CA LEU A 77 -5.07 -10.31 9.49
C LEU A 77 -3.59 -10.01 9.70
N ASP A 78 -2.96 -10.59 10.72
CA ASP A 78 -1.53 -10.45 10.97
C ASP A 78 -0.69 -11.02 9.81
N HIS A 79 -1.12 -12.12 9.20
CA HIS A 79 -0.49 -12.67 8.01
C HIS A 79 -0.61 -11.73 6.79
N MET A 80 -1.78 -11.11 6.59
CA MET A 80 -1.97 -10.10 5.54
C MET A 80 -1.12 -8.84 5.78
N VAL A 81 -0.97 -8.42 7.05
CA VAL A 81 -0.06 -7.34 7.45
C VAL A 81 1.39 -7.71 7.12
N TYR A 82 1.83 -8.91 7.51
CA TYR A 82 3.19 -9.41 7.25
C TYR A 82 3.50 -9.47 5.75
N LYS A 83 2.52 -9.85 4.93
CA LYS A 83 2.60 -9.84 3.46
C LYS A 83 2.55 -8.43 2.85
N GLY A 84 2.20 -7.41 3.61
CA GLY A 84 2.06 -6.05 3.13
C GLY A 84 0.83 -5.82 2.24
N THR A 85 -0.24 -6.58 2.44
CA THR A 85 -1.48 -6.42 1.65
C THR A 85 -2.54 -5.58 2.36
N ILE A 86 -2.41 -5.40 3.68
CA ILE A 86 -3.22 -4.50 4.51
C ILE A 86 -2.31 -3.72 5.47
N LEU A 87 -2.85 -2.65 6.06
CA LEU A 87 -2.16 -1.85 7.05
C LEU A 87 -2.58 -2.23 8.47
N THR A 88 -1.66 -2.06 9.40
CA THR A 88 -1.97 -2.12 10.83
C THR A 88 -1.51 -0.86 11.56
N ARG A 89 -2.17 -0.57 12.67
CA ARG A 89 -1.72 0.41 13.66
C ARG A 89 -1.96 -0.15 15.05
N LYS A 90 -1.02 0.09 15.96
CA LYS A 90 -1.19 -0.17 17.39
C LYS A 90 -1.59 1.12 18.11
N LYS A 91 -2.60 1.05 18.96
CA LYS A 91 -3.02 2.16 19.85
C LYS A 91 -3.51 1.55 21.17
N ASP A 92 -2.96 2.01 22.30
CA ASP A 92 -3.37 1.57 23.65
C ASP A 92 -3.38 0.03 23.80
N ASP A 93 -2.34 -0.63 23.29
CA ASP A 93 -2.19 -2.09 23.19
C ASP A 93 -3.23 -2.86 22.32
N GLU A 94 -4.15 -2.16 21.67
CA GLU A 94 -5.09 -2.73 20.71
C GLU A 94 -4.58 -2.60 19.25
N LYS A 95 -4.78 -3.66 18.46
CA LYS A 95 -4.46 -3.70 17.03
C LYS A 95 -5.64 -3.22 16.18
N TYR A 96 -5.32 -2.38 15.20
CA TYR A 96 -6.25 -1.85 14.21
C TYR A 96 -5.82 -2.34 12.84
N TYR A 97 -6.79 -2.68 11.97
CA TYR A 97 -6.52 -3.18 10.62
C TYR A 97 -7.38 -2.46 9.58
N GLY A 98 -6.80 -2.21 8.41
CA GLY A 98 -7.50 -1.61 7.27
C GLY A 98 -6.83 -1.91 5.95
N ASN A 99 -7.57 -1.80 4.85
CA ASN A 99 -7.04 -2.04 3.51
C ASN A 99 -5.96 -1.01 3.15
N ALA A 100 -4.84 -1.50 2.62
CA ALA A 100 -3.84 -0.67 1.99
C ALA A 100 -4.30 -0.25 0.58
N MET A 101 -3.94 0.97 0.15
CA MET A 101 -4.11 1.38 -1.25
C MET A 101 -3.07 0.68 -2.14
N LEU A 102 -3.29 0.62 -3.45
CA LEU A 102 -2.38 -0.10 -4.34
C LEU A 102 -0.96 0.51 -4.42
N ALA A 103 -0.82 1.76 -4.89
CA ALA A 103 0.48 2.34 -5.20
C ALA A 103 1.15 3.08 -4.02
N VAL A 104 0.37 3.63 -3.09
CA VAL A 104 0.85 4.14 -1.79
C VAL A 104 0.36 3.19 -0.69
N GLY A 105 1.04 2.05 -0.59
CA GLY A 105 0.57 0.87 0.13
C GLY A 105 1.08 -0.41 -0.50
N ILE A 106 0.18 -1.29 -0.95
CA ILE A 106 0.47 -2.69 -1.27
C ILE A 106 1.72 -2.86 -2.14
N PHE A 107 1.83 -2.11 -3.24
CA PHE A 107 2.95 -2.22 -4.17
C PHE A 107 4.28 -1.87 -3.52
N GLU A 108 4.35 -0.78 -2.75
CA GLU A 108 5.56 -0.38 -2.01
C GLU A 108 5.95 -1.42 -0.95
N LEU A 109 4.95 -2.03 -0.30
CA LEU A 109 5.16 -3.08 0.70
C LEU A 109 5.57 -4.43 0.07
N GLN A 110 5.57 -4.54 -1.27
CA GLN A 110 6.09 -5.69 -2.02
C GLN A 110 7.57 -5.53 -2.42
N VAL A 111 8.27 -4.48 -1.98
CA VAL A 111 9.67 -4.19 -2.41
C VAL A 111 10.60 -5.40 -2.33
N GLU A 112 10.56 -6.19 -1.25
CA GLU A 112 11.38 -7.39 -1.09
C GLU A 112 10.76 -8.68 -1.67
N ARG A 113 9.58 -8.59 -2.29
CA ARG A 113 8.77 -9.71 -2.83
C ARG A 113 8.47 -9.61 -4.32
N LEU A 114 9.08 -8.65 -5.02
CA LEU A 114 8.80 -8.45 -6.44
C LEU A 114 9.17 -9.69 -7.26
N THR A 115 8.25 -10.10 -8.12
CA THR A 115 8.49 -11.09 -9.16
C THR A 115 8.34 -10.45 -10.53
N LYS A 116 8.98 -11.04 -11.55
CA LYS A 116 8.86 -10.54 -12.93
C LYS A 116 7.40 -10.48 -13.38
N GLY A 117 6.64 -11.56 -13.19
CA GLY A 117 5.23 -11.63 -13.60
C GLY A 117 4.33 -10.63 -12.86
N PHE A 118 4.51 -10.48 -11.54
CA PHE A 118 3.80 -9.44 -10.78
C PHE A 118 4.13 -8.04 -11.29
N THR A 119 5.39 -7.79 -11.61
CA THR A 119 5.84 -6.49 -12.12
C THR A 119 5.24 -6.19 -13.50
N GLU A 120 5.23 -7.17 -14.40
CA GLU A 120 4.60 -7.04 -15.73
C GLU A 120 3.10 -6.73 -15.61
N ASP A 121 2.39 -7.47 -14.75
CA ASP A 121 0.98 -7.23 -14.48
C ASP A 121 0.75 -5.83 -13.88
N MET A 122 1.57 -5.38 -12.93
CA MET A 122 1.47 -4.04 -12.34
C MET A 122 1.69 -2.93 -13.37
N LEU A 123 2.67 -3.07 -14.27
CA LEU A 123 2.90 -2.09 -15.34
C LEU A 123 1.76 -2.08 -16.36
N GLN A 124 1.26 -3.25 -16.76
CA GLN A 124 0.10 -3.35 -17.62
C GLN A 124 -1.12 -2.67 -16.97
N TYR A 125 -1.34 -2.91 -15.67
CA TYR A 125 -2.47 -2.32 -14.97
C TYR A 125 -2.35 -0.80 -14.82
N LEU A 126 -1.14 -0.30 -14.58
CA LEU A 126 -0.84 1.13 -14.57
C LEU A 126 -1.18 1.80 -15.90
N ASP A 127 -0.84 1.17 -17.02
CA ASP A 127 -1.13 1.68 -18.36
C ASP A 127 -2.63 1.59 -18.72
N GLU A 128 -3.25 0.44 -18.45
CA GLU A 128 -4.63 0.17 -18.88
C GLU A 128 -5.69 0.94 -18.09
N ALA A 129 -5.49 1.16 -16.78
CA ALA A 129 -6.54 1.73 -15.95
C ALA A 129 -6.05 2.54 -14.74
N PHE A 130 -5.13 1.99 -13.94
CA PHE A 130 -4.78 2.61 -12.65
C PHE A 130 -4.11 3.98 -12.80
N GLY A 131 -3.33 4.19 -13.87
CA GLY A 131 -2.72 5.48 -14.18
C GLY A 131 -3.75 6.59 -14.38
N GLN A 132 -4.89 6.30 -15.02
CA GLN A 132 -5.99 7.27 -15.17
C GLN A 132 -6.72 7.51 -13.84
N GLU A 133 -6.89 6.45 -13.04
CA GLU A 133 -7.57 6.55 -11.74
C GLU A 133 -6.85 7.50 -10.77
N LEU A 134 -5.52 7.47 -10.75
CA LEU A 134 -4.70 8.38 -9.94
C LEU A 134 -5.00 9.86 -10.19
N TYR A 135 -5.39 10.23 -11.41
CA TYR A 135 -5.70 11.62 -11.79
C TYR A 135 -7.19 11.92 -11.85
N ARG A 136 -8.07 10.91 -11.72
CA ARG A 136 -9.52 11.07 -11.86
C ARG A 136 -10.16 11.70 -10.62
N THR A 137 -9.63 11.41 -9.43
CA THR A 137 -10.21 11.90 -8.19
C THR A 137 -9.96 13.40 -8.00
N LYS A 138 -11.00 14.13 -7.53
CA LYS A 138 -10.85 15.54 -7.12
C LYS A 138 -10.15 15.67 -5.76
N ILE A 139 -9.93 14.56 -5.07
CA ILE A 139 -9.22 14.48 -3.80
C ILE A 139 -7.79 14.05 -4.11
N THR A 140 -6.87 15.01 -4.12
CA THR A 140 -5.45 14.73 -4.35
C THR A 140 -4.89 13.87 -3.21
N GLN A 141 -4.10 12.83 -3.52
CA GLN A 141 -3.42 12.02 -2.49
C GLN A 141 -2.53 12.89 -1.57
N LEU A 142 -1.98 13.97 -2.13
CA LEU A 142 -1.22 14.98 -1.39
C LEU A 142 -2.10 16.21 -1.18
N ARG A 143 -2.30 16.63 0.07
CA ARG A 143 -3.05 17.84 0.38
C ARG A 143 -2.16 19.07 0.22
N THR A 144 -2.65 20.08 -0.49
CA THR A 144 -2.07 21.42 -0.40
C THR A 144 -2.42 22.00 0.97
N ILE A 145 -1.43 22.40 1.76
CA ILE A 145 -1.65 23.15 3.00
C ILE A 145 -1.54 24.64 2.66
N PRO A 146 -2.65 25.38 2.53
CA PRO A 146 -2.58 26.81 2.32
C PRO A 146 -2.03 27.45 3.59
N ILE A 147 -0.87 28.09 3.50
CA ILE A 147 -0.27 28.82 4.63
C ILE A 147 -0.68 30.31 4.65
N GLU A 148 -1.63 30.72 3.80
CA GLU A 148 -2.14 32.10 3.63
C GLU A 148 -1.05 33.18 3.56
N LYS A 149 0.13 32.81 3.06
CA LYS A 149 1.28 33.69 2.94
C LYS A 149 1.71 33.76 1.49
N SER A 150 2.01 34.98 1.02
CA SER A 150 2.83 35.17 -0.17
C SER A 150 4.22 34.65 0.16
N ILE A 151 4.60 33.52 -0.43
CA ILE A 151 5.98 33.06 -0.39
C ILE A 151 6.69 33.84 -1.48
N THR A 152 7.51 34.83 -1.11
CA THR A 152 8.43 35.45 -2.05
C THR A 152 9.28 34.33 -2.63
N TYR A 153 9.30 34.17 -3.96
CA TYR A 153 10.02 33.09 -4.62
C TYR A 153 11.53 33.34 -4.51
N GLU A 154 12.07 33.02 -3.34
CA GLU A 154 13.50 32.99 -3.10
C GLU A 154 14.02 31.64 -3.59
N HIS A 155 14.85 31.65 -4.62
CA HIS A 155 15.66 30.50 -5.00
C HIS A 155 16.75 30.27 -3.94
N ASN A 156 16.36 30.04 -2.69
CA ASN A 156 17.26 29.56 -1.67
C ASN A 156 17.58 28.11 -2.04
N VAL A 157 18.72 27.92 -2.70
CA VAL A 157 19.37 26.62 -2.71
C VAL A 157 19.76 26.38 -1.25
N SER A 158 18.91 25.65 -0.52
CA SER A 158 19.21 25.24 0.85
C SER A 158 20.59 24.59 0.87
N THR A 159 21.36 24.91 1.89
CA THR A 159 22.68 24.32 2.05
C THR A 159 22.52 22.86 2.45
N TYR A 160 23.52 22.03 2.15
CA TYR A 160 23.50 20.61 2.55
C TYR A 160 23.30 20.42 4.07
N ASP A 161 23.67 21.42 4.88
CA ASP A 161 23.50 21.42 6.33
C ASP A 161 22.03 21.50 6.76
N ASP A 162 21.14 22.06 5.94
CA ASP A 162 19.71 22.16 6.24
C ASP A 162 19.02 20.78 6.18
N VAL A 163 19.47 19.89 5.28
CA VAL A 163 18.91 18.53 5.16
C VAL A 163 19.26 17.69 6.38
N ARG A 164 20.47 17.86 6.92
CA ARG A 164 20.86 17.17 8.17
C ARG A 164 19.99 17.59 9.32
N GLN A 165 19.74 18.89 9.47
CA GLN A 165 18.86 19.40 10.51
C GLN A 165 17.44 18.84 10.38
N ILE A 166 16.91 18.71 9.16
CA ILE A 166 15.61 18.08 8.93
C ILE A 166 15.62 16.64 9.45
N ILE A 167 16.63 15.84 9.07
CA ILE A 167 16.74 14.45 9.52
C ILE A 167 16.91 14.36 11.04
N ASP A 168 17.78 15.19 11.63
CA ASP A 168 18.04 15.24 13.08
C ASP A 168 16.80 15.69 13.87
N SER A 169 15.90 16.47 13.25
CA SER A 169 14.65 16.93 13.87
C SER A 169 13.50 15.92 13.79
N ILE A 170 13.67 14.81 13.05
CA ILE A 170 12.64 13.78 12.96
C ILE A 170 12.68 12.92 14.21
N ASP A 171 11.66 13.10 15.07
CA ASP A 171 11.39 12.14 16.12
C ASP A 171 10.92 10.80 15.54
N GLY A 172 11.32 9.71 16.20
CA GLY A 172 10.93 8.35 15.85
C GLY A 172 11.89 7.67 14.87
N GLN A 173 11.49 6.51 14.36
CA GLN A 173 12.35 5.69 13.52
C GLN A 173 12.34 6.15 12.07
N ILE A 174 13.49 6.04 11.41
CA ILE A 174 13.64 6.20 9.96
C ILE A 174 14.15 4.86 9.42
N ALA A 175 13.47 4.31 8.42
CA ALA A 175 13.92 3.14 7.69
C ALA A 175 14.31 3.55 6.26
N VAL A 176 15.31 2.85 5.72
CA VAL A 176 15.68 2.96 4.31
C VAL A 176 15.38 1.62 3.65
N ALA A 177 14.62 1.67 2.56
CA ALA A 177 14.30 0.52 1.74
C ALA A 177 14.79 0.73 0.31
N ASN A 178 14.85 -0.38 -0.43
CA ASN A 178 15.07 -0.30 -1.86
C ASN A 178 13.93 0.46 -2.55
N CYS A 179 14.22 1.11 -3.66
CA CYS A 179 13.19 1.74 -4.48
C CYS A 179 12.46 0.65 -5.26
N VAL A 180 11.23 0.33 -4.85
CA VAL A 180 10.35 -0.66 -5.49
C VAL A 180 10.26 -0.46 -7.00
N CYS A 181 10.17 0.78 -7.48
CA CYS A 181 10.10 1.09 -8.90
C CYS A 181 11.39 0.76 -9.65
N ARG A 182 12.56 0.99 -9.04
CA ARG A 182 13.85 0.65 -9.65
C ARG A 182 14.08 -0.86 -9.66
N GLN A 183 13.78 -1.55 -8.56
CA GLN A 183 13.87 -3.02 -8.50
C GLN A 183 12.90 -3.69 -9.47
N ALA A 184 11.66 -3.19 -9.58
CA ALA A 184 10.71 -3.62 -10.60
C ALA A 184 11.31 -3.52 -12.00
N LYS A 185 11.91 -2.38 -12.35
CA LYS A 185 12.56 -2.19 -13.64
C LYS A 185 13.80 -3.08 -13.83
N ASP A 186 14.56 -3.35 -12.77
CA ASP A 186 15.69 -4.29 -12.83
C ASP A 186 15.22 -5.71 -13.19
N LEU A 187 14.11 -6.19 -12.62
CA LEU A 187 13.53 -7.50 -12.94
C LEU A 187 13.08 -7.64 -14.41
N LEU A 188 12.83 -6.51 -15.08
CA LEU A 188 12.47 -6.46 -16.50
C LEU A 188 13.69 -6.28 -17.42
N GLY A 189 14.90 -6.16 -16.87
CA GLY A 189 16.10 -5.85 -17.66
C GLY A 189 16.16 -4.39 -18.11
N GLU A 190 15.33 -3.52 -17.53
CA GLU A 190 15.25 -2.08 -17.84
C GLU A 190 15.83 -1.23 -16.70
N SER A 191 16.96 -1.65 -16.14
CA SER A 191 17.61 -0.97 -15.01
C SER A 191 17.79 0.53 -15.23
N CYS A 192 17.62 1.30 -14.15
CA CYS A 192 17.77 2.75 -14.18
C CYS A 192 19.16 3.14 -14.70
N ARG A 193 19.19 3.98 -15.75
CA ARG A 193 20.44 4.45 -16.38
C ARG A 193 21.03 5.69 -15.70
N HIS A 194 20.28 6.33 -14.81
CA HIS A 194 20.70 7.57 -14.14
C HIS A 194 21.41 7.33 -12.81
N THR A 195 21.17 6.19 -12.14
CA THR A 195 21.79 5.84 -10.87
C THR A 195 21.72 4.34 -10.59
N ASP A 196 22.76 3.84 -9.92
CA ASP A 196 22.85 2.49 -9.35
C ASP A 196 22.27 2.40 -7.92
N LEU A 197 22.04 3.53 -7.24
CA LEU A 197 21.48 3.56 -5.88
C LEU A 197 20.09 2.91 -5.85
N ARG A 198 19.93 1.89 -5.00
CA ARG A 198 18.64 1.22 -4.75
C ARG A 198 18.03 1.62 -3.43
N GLU A 199 18.83 1.73 -2.38
CA GLU A 199 18.43 2.16 -1.04
C GLU A 199 18.17 3.68 -1.00
N THR A 200 17.04 4.11 -1.56
CA THR A 200 16.66 5.53 -1.60
C THR A 200 15.22 5.79 -1.15
N CYS A 201 14.46 4.76 -0.82
CA CYS A 201 13.09 4.92 -0.33
C CYS A 201 13.15 5.15 1.20
N LEU A 202 12.96 6.40 1.64
CA LEU A 202 12.95 6.74 3.06
C LEU A 202 11.54 6.62 3.63
N ILE A 203 11.42 5.92 4.76
CA ILE A 203 10.15 5.66 5.44
C ILE A 203 10.28 6.18 6.87
N PHE A 204 9.26 6.88 7.36
CA PHE A 204 9.36 7.65 8.61
C PHE A 204 8.33 7.21 9.65
N ARG A 205 8.72 7.31 10.92
CA ARG A 205 7.87 7.14 12.12
C ARG A 205 7.15 5.79 12.12
N GLY A 206 5.85 5.76 12.44
CA GLY A 206 5.08 4.52 12.51
C GLY A 206 5.05 3.72 11.20
N ALA A 207 5.23 4.37 10.04
CA ALA A 207 5.37 3.65 8.78
C ALA A 207 6.70 2.89 8.70
N ALA A 208 7.77 3.41 9.32
CA ALA A 208 9.07 2.73 9.38
C ALA A 208 8.98 1.47 10.25
N GLU A 209 8.37 1.58 11.42
CA GLU A 209 8.10 0.41 12.29
C GLU A 209 7.26 -0.64 11.57
N HIS A 210 6.17 -0.23 10.89
CA HIS A 210 5.35 -1.15 10.11
C HIS A 210 6.17 -1.84 9.01
N HIS A 211 6.98 -1.08 8.26
CA HIS A 211 7.80 -1.62 7.18
C HIS A 211 8.84 -2.63 7.66
N LEU A 212 9.49 -2.36 8.79
CA LEU A 212 10.51 -3.25 9.36
C LEU A 212 9.94 -4.55 9.94
N ASN A 213 8.64 -4.59 10.21
CA ASN A 213 7.93 -5.77 10.67
C ASN A 213 7.31 -6.59 9.52
N LEU A 214 7.48 -6.16 8.26
CA LEU A 214 7.10 -6.95 7.10
C LEU A 214 8.02 -8.16 6.95
N GLY A 215 7.48 -9.18 6.27
CA GLY A 215 8.20 -10.41 5.96
C GLY A 215 9.15 -10.37 4.79
#